data_AF-A0A540L0C9-F1
#
_entry.id   AF-A0A540L0C9-F1
#
_cell.length_a   1.000
_cell.length_b   1.000
_cell.length_c   1.000
_cell.angle_alpha   90.00
_cell.angle_beta   90.00
_cell.angle_gamma   90.00
#
_symmetry.space_group_name_H-M   'P 1'
#
loop_
_entity.id
_entity.type
_entity.pdbx_description
1 polymer ?
#
loop_
_entity_poly.entity_id
_entity_poly.type
_entity_poly.pdbx_seq_one_letter_code
_entity_poly.pdbx_strand_id
1 'polypeptide(L)'
;METRYGLLRGTLRAPAVGWMMYNMLVSNEKSIESQYRSHVYSNPDNVTPGIVESRYALTKRKGARYAPAAFLTGLLDPVQTREEFLELFADMGRRKIPVIVLSTEGSPKRSKAEMEALREAEGVSKFVEVPGALLPQEEYPAMVAEELYQFLQESFEVNH
;
A
#
# COMPACT_ATOMS: atom_id res chain seq x y z
N MET A 1 13.37 -7.84 -16.41
CA MET A 1 12.92 -6.85 -15.40
C MET A 1 13.79 -6.89 -14.14
N GLU A 2 14.20 -8.08 -13.67
CA GLU A 2 15.12 -8.28 -12.53
C GLU A 2 16.41 -7.44 -12.59
N THR A 3 17.03 -7.28 -13.75
CA THR A 3 18.32 -6.58 -13.87
C THR A 3 18.21 -5.08 -13.54
N ARG A 4 17.08 -4.45 -13.87
CA ARG A 4 16.84 -3.01 -13.58
C ARG A 4 16.49 -2.79 -12.11
N TYR A 5 15.64 -3.65 -11.53
CA TYR A 5 15.32 -3.58 -10.10
C TYR A 5 16.51 -4.00 -9.22
N GLY A 6 17.30 -4.98 -9.65
CA GLY A 6 18.56 -5.37 -9.02
C GLY A 6 19.57 -4.21 -8.99
N LEU A 7 19.69 -3.46 -10.09
CA LEU A 7 20.54 -2.27 -10.16
C LEU A 7 20.03 -1.14 -9.25
N LEU A 8 18.72 -0.90 -9.19
CA LEU A 8 18.12 0.09 -8.29
C LEU A 8 18.34 -0.29 -6.81
N ARG A 9 18.15 -1.56 -6.45
CA ARG A 9 18.45 -2.13 -5.13
C ARG A 9 19.91 -1.93 -4.75
N GLY A 10 20.81 -2.32 -5.65
CA GLY A 10 22.25 -2.18 -5.47
C GLY A 10 22.65 -0.72 -5.23
N THR A 11 22.10 0.19 -6.03
CA THR A 11 22.34 1.63 -5.93
C THR A 11 21.82 2.21 -4.61
N LEU A 12 20.61 1.87 -4.16
CA LEU A 12 20.05 2.35 -2.88
C LEU A 12 20.76 1.76 -1.65
N ARG A 13 21.38 0.58 -1.77
CA ARG A 13 22.18 -0.05 -0.70
C ARG A 13 23.65 0.38 -0.71
N ALA A 14 24.15 0.92 -1.82
CA ALA A 14 25.53 1.35 -1.94
C ALA A 14 25.87 2.46 -0.93
N PRO A 15 26.99 2.35 -0.20
CA PRO A 15 27.45 3.42 0.68
C PRO A 15 27.66 4.71 -0.12
N ALA A 16 27.34 5.85 0.49
CA ALA A 16 27.30 7.21 -0.10
C ALA A 16 26.24 7.41 -1.22
N VAL A 17 26.28 6.64 -2.31
CA VAL A 17 25.38 6.83 -3.47
C VAL A 17 23.92 6.55 -3.11
N GLY A 18 23.65 5.46 -2.39
CA GLY A 18 22.31 5.14 -1.92
C GLY A 18 21.78 6.14 -0.89
N TRP A 19 22.69 6.76 -0.12
CA TRP A 19 22.35 7.81 0.85
C TRP A 19 21.94 9.12 0.15
N MET A 20 22.66 9.51 -0.90
CA MET A 20 22.33 10.70 -1.71
C MET A 20 21.00 10.53 -2.45
N MET A 21 20.77 9.38 -3.09
CA MET A 21 19.51 9.07 -3.78
C MET A 21 18.32 8.99 -2.82
N TYR A 22 18.49 8.36 -1.66
CA TYR A 22 17.47 8.32 -0.63
C TYR A 22 17.11 9.73 -0.15
N ASN A 23 18.11 10.58 0.10
CA ASN A 23 17.86 11.95 0.55
C ASN A 23 17.14 12.79 -0.51
N MET A 24 17.50 12.67 -1.78
CA MET A 24 16.88 13.47 -2.84
C MET A 24 15.45 13.03 -3.18
N LEU A 25 15.20 11.73 -3.26
CA LEU A 25 13.95 11.17 -3.80
C LEU A 25 12.95 10.72 -2.73
N VAL A 26 13.41 10.52 -1.49
CA VAL A 26 12.57 9.98 -0.41
C VAL A 26 12.57 10.91 0.80
N SER A 27 13.74 11.33 1.29
CA SER A 27 13.85 12.26 2.44
C SER A 27 13.84 13.73 2.00
N ASN A 28 12.79 14.11 1.26
CA ASN A 28 12.59 15.45 0.70
C ASN A 28 11.11 15.84 0.79
N GLU A 29 10.79 16.89 1.54
CA GLU A 29 9.42 17.36 1.75
C GLU A 29 8.67 17.64 0.44
N LYS A 30 9.31 18.27 -0.55
CA LYS A 30 8.67 18.54 -1.85
C LYS A 30 8.38 17.27 -2.64
N SER A 31 9.25 16.27 -2.51
CA SER A 31 9.03 14.97 -3.15
C SER A 31 7.88 14.22 -2.47
N ILE A 32 7.84 14.25 -1.14
CA ILE A 32 6.75 13.68 -0.33
C ILE A 32 5.42 14.36 -0.69
N GLU A 33 5.37 15.69 -0.67
CA GLU A 33 4.17 16.45 -1.02
C GLU A 33 3.70 16.11 -2.45
N SER A 34 4.61 16.10 -3.42
CA SER A 34 4.31 15.77 -4.81
C SER A 34 3.72 14.35 -4.93
N GLN A 35 4.32 13.35 -4.29
CA GLN A 35 3.78 11.98 -4.30
C GLN A 35 2.39 11.92 -3.66
N TYR A 36 2.21 12.62 -2.53
CA TYR A 36 0.92 12.62 -1.85
C TYR A 36 -0.19 13.24 -2.69
N ARG A 37 0.07 14.39 -3.32
CA ARG A 37 -0.90 15.10 -4.18
C ARG A 37 -1.23 14.36 -5.47
N SER A 38 -0.35 13.48 -5.96
CA SER A 38 -0.50 12.87 -7.29
C SER A 38 -0.94 11.41 -7.26
N HIS A 39 -0.64 10.66 -6.20
CA HIS A 39 -0.88 9.21 -6.15
C HIS A 39 -1.43 8.72 -4.81
N VAL A 40 -1.03 9.34 -3.69
CA VAL A 40 -1.39 8.80 -2.37
C VAL A 40 -2.78 9.22 -1.97
N TYR A 41 -3.09 10.50 -2.13
CA TYR A 41 -4.40 11.07 -1.85
C TYR A 41 -5.18 11.32 -3.13
N SER A 42 -6.50 11.11 -3.05
CA SER A 42 -7.44 11.47 -4.11
C SER A 42 -7.66 12.98 -4.20
N ASN A 43 -7.75 13.66 -3.06
CA ASN A 43 -7.88 15.10 -3.00
C ASN A 43 -6.53 15.73 -2.61
N PRO A 44 -5.86 16.46 -3.53
CA PRO A 44 -4.59 17.10 -3.23
C PRO A 44 -4.69 18.19 -2.15
N ASP A 45 -5.86 18.76 -1.91
CA ASP A 45 -6.05 19.80 -0.87
C ASP A 45 -6.02 19.22 0.55
N ASN A 46 -6.21 17.91 0.69
CA ASN A 46 -6.05 17.20 1.97
C ASN A 46 -4.57 17.01 2.35
N VAL A 47 -3.62 17.29 1.44
CA VAL A 47 -2.19 17.20 1.71
C VAL A 47 -1.71 18.45 2.42
N THR A 48 -1.79 18.41 3.76
CA THR A 48 -1.39 19.54 4.61
C THR A 48 0.12 19.54 4.92
N PRO A 49 0.69 20.70 5.31
CA PRO A 49 2.07 20.76 5.78
C PRO A 49 2.38 19.79 6.93
N GLY A 50 1.42 19.59 7.85
CA GLY A 50 1.60 18.66 8.98
C GLY A 50 1.70 17.19 8.54
N ILE A 51 0.98 16.80 7.48
CA ILE A 51 1.13 15.46 6.88
C ILE A 51 2.53 15.31 6.27
N VAL A 52 2.99 16.31 5.53
CA VAL A 52 4.33 16.29 4.90
C VAL A 52 5.43 16.23 5.95
N GLU A 53 5.36 17.05 7.00
CA GLU A 53 6.32 17.08 8.11
C GLU A 53 6.35 15.74 8.84
N SER A 54 5.18 15.17 9.16
CA SER A 54 5.06 13.86 9.80
C SER A 54 5.77 12.76 8.98
N ARG A 55 5.57 12.75 7.66
CA ARG A 55 6.14 11.76 6.74
C ARG A 55 7.63 11.99 6.57
N TYR A 56 8.07 13.25 6.50
CA TYR A 56 9.47 13.61 6.48
C TYR A 56 10.21 13.14 7.73
N ALA A 57 9.62 13.30 8.92
CA ALA A 57 10.21 12.85 10.17
C ALA A 57 10.47 11.32 10.19
N LEU A 58 9.61 10.52 9.55
CA LEU A 58 9.82 9.07 9.41
C LEU A 58 11.07 8.75 8.58
N THR A 59 11.37 9.54 7.56
CA THR A 59 12.56 9.34 6.72
C THR A 59 13.88 9.59 7.47
N LYS A 60 13.84 10.26 8.62
CA LYS A 60 15.02 10.53 9.46
C LYS A 60 15.29 9.45 10.51
N ARG A 61 14.39 8.47 10.67
CA ARG A 61 14.56 7.39 11.65
C ARG A 61 15.75 6.49 11.28
N LYS A 62 16.42 5.94 12.29
CA LYS A 62 17.54 5.01 12.08
C LYS A 62 17.06 3.81 11.27
N GLY A 63 17.70 3.56 10.13
CA GLY A 63 17.35 2.46 9.23
C GLY A 63 16.23 2.76 8.22
N ALA A 64 15.64 3.95 8.23
CA ALA A 64 14.50 4.30 7.36
C ALA A 64 14.78 4.15 5.86
N ARG A 65 16.04 4.16 5.43
CA ARG A 65 16.42 4.00 4.01
C ARG A 65 16.18 2.63 3.41
N TYR A 66 16.12 1.58 4.23
CA TYR A 66 16.06 0.22 3.71
C TYR A 66 14.66 -0.19 3.27
N ALA A 67 13.62 0.27 3.98
CA ALA A 67 12.25 -0.10 3.69
C ALA A 67 11.75 0.41 2.32
N PRO A 68 11.94 1.69 1.93
CA PRO A 68 11.53 2.17 0.61
C PRO A 68 12.27 1.48 -0.54
N ALA A 69 13.55 1.15 -0.36
CA ALA A 69 14.32 0.39 -1.35
C ALA A 69 13.77 -1.03 -1.53
N ALA A 70 13.41 -1.70 -0.43
CA ALA A 70 12.80 -3.02 -0.48
C ALA A 70 11.41 -2.97 -1.13
N PHE A 71 10.58 -1.99 -0.73
CA PHE A 71 9.24 -1.76 -1.25
C PHE A 71 9.24 -1.48 -2.76
N LEU A 72 9.99 -0.48 -3.23
CA LEU A 72 10.04 -0.08 -4.65
C LEU A 72 10.55 -1.18 -5.57
N THR A 73 11.23 -2.17 -5.02
CA THR A 73 11.85 -3.22 -5.80
C THR A 73 11.17 -4.56 -5.61
N GLY A 74 10.08 -4.64 -4.83
CA GLY A 74 9.35 -5.88 -4.58
C GLY A 74 10.08 -6.90 -3.73
N LEU A 75 11.10 -6.50 -2.95
CA LEU A 75 11.74 -7.39 -1.97
C LEU A 75 10.84 -7.71 -0.77
N LEU A 76 9.75 -6.96 -0.60
CA LEU A 76 8.74 -7.22 0.42
C LEU A 76 7.60 -8.10 -0.12
N ASP A 77 7.56 -8.36 -1.43
CA ASP A 77 6.49 -9.12 -2.04
C ASP A 77 6.72 -10.61 -1.75
N PRO A 78 5.75 -11.32 -1.14
CA PRO A 78 5.92 -12.72 -0.77
C PRO A 78 5.89 -13.66 -1.98
N VAL A 79 5.46 -13.15 -3.14
CA VAL A 79 5.18 -13.89 -4.37
C VAL A 79 5.58 -13.06 -5.59
N GLN A 80 5.80 -13.70 -6.74
CA GLN A 80 6.28 -13.05 -7.96
C GLN A 80 5.21 -12.93 -9.05
N THR A 81 4.15 -13.73 -8.98
CA THR A 81 3.08 -13.76 -9.96
C THR A 81 1.72 -13.48 -9.33
N ARG A 82 0.76 -13.09 -10.18
CA ARG A 82 -0.63 -12.88 -9.73
C ARG A 82 -1.27 -14.19 -9.30
N GLU A 83 -0.95 -15.28 -9.98
CA GLU A 83 -1.48 -16.61 -9.65
C GLU A 83 -1.03 -17.05 -8.26
N GLU A 84 0.25 -16.87 -7.93
CA GLU A 84 0.77 -17.12 -6.59
C GLU A 84 0.12 -16.20 -5.55
N PHE A 85 -0.13 -14.93 -5.90
CA PHE A 85 -0.83 -13.98 -5.03
C PHE A 85 -2.27 -14.41 -4.73
N LEU A 86 -3.04 -14.81 -5.74
CA LEU A 86 -4.41 -15.29 -5.58
C LEU A 86 -4.48 -16.58 -4.74
N GLU A 87 -3.50 -17.47 -4.89
CA GLU A 87 -3.43 -18.71 -4.10
C GLU A 87 -3.28 -18.43 -2.59
N LEU A 88 -2.65 -17.33 -2.19
CA LEU A 88 -2.59 -16.92 -0.77
C LEU A 88 -3.99 -16.67 -0.20
N PHE A 89 -4.89 -16.06 -0.98
CA PHE A 89 -6.27 -15.79 -0.54
C PHE A 89 -7.10 -17.07 -0.57
N ALA A 90 -6.93 -17.92 -1.58
CA ALA A 90 -7.58 -19.23 -1.62
C ALA A 90 -7.23 -20.07 -0.37
N ASP A 91 -5.97 -20.01 0.08
CA ASP A 91 -5.54 -20.67 1.31
C ASP A 91 -6.22 -20.12 2.57
N MET A 92 -6.41 -18.79 2.66
CA MET A 92 -7.20 -18.18 3.74
C MET A 92 -8.65 -18.68 3.74
N GLY A 93 -9.26 -18.80 2.55
CA GLY A 93 -10.60 -19.35 2.36
C GLY A 93 -10.72 -20.79 2.86
N ARG A 94 -9.77 -21.66 2.50
CA ARG A 94 -9.72 -23.06 2.97
C ARG A 94 -9.58 -23.15 4.49
N ARG A 95 -8.87 -22.20 5.10
CA ARG A 95 -8.73 -22.07 6.56
C ARG A 95 -9.89 -21.37 7.24
N LYS A 96 -10.91 -20.95 6.47
CA LYS A 96 -12.09 -20.21 6.94
C LYS A 96 -11.73 -18.92 7.67
N ILE A 97 -10.66 -18.26 7.22
CA ILE A 97 -10.28 -16.93 7.73
C ILE A 97 -11.01 -15.90 6.86
N PRO A 98 -11.91 -15.08 7.44
CA PRO A 98 -12.65 -14.10 6.67
C PRO A 98 -11.72 -12.98 6.21
N VAL A 99 -11.84 -12.57 4.94
CA VAL A 99 -11.01 -11.53 4.33
C VAL A 99 -11.89 -10.46 3.68
N ILE A 100 -11.67 -9.20 4.07
CA ILE A 100 -12.18 -8.03 3.35
C ILE A 100 -11.08 -7.39 2.52
N VAL A 101 -11.40 -7.05 1.28
CA VAL A 101 -10.54 -6.26 0.39
C VAL A 101 -11.20 -4.91 0.15
N LEU A 102 -10.53 -3.84 0.57
CA LEU A 102 -10.90 -2.47 0.27
C LEU A 102 -10.07 -1.98 -0.91
N SER A 103 -10.71 -1.84 -2.06
CA SER A 103 -10.14 -1.17 -3.22
C SER A 103 -10.58 0.29 -3.27
N THR A 104 -9.90 1.11 -4.06
CA THR A 104 -10.28 2.51 -4.24
C THR A 104 -10.45 2.90 -5.70
N GLU A 105 -11.31 3.88 -5.94
CA GLU A 105 -11.60 4.43 -7.27
C GLU A 105 -10.35 5.06 -7.91
N GLY A 106 -9.57 5.81 -7.12
CA GLY A 106 -8.40 6.57 -7.56
C GLY A 106 -7.07 5.83 -7.46
N SER A 107 -7.08 4.51 -7.20
CA SER A 107 -5.85 3.72 -7.13
C SER A 107 -5.07 3.74 -8.46
N PRO A 108 -3.72 3.83 -8.44
CA PRO A 108 -2.91 3.72 -9.63
C PRO A 108 -3.19 2.44 -10.42
N LYS A 109 -3.30 2.53 -11.75
CA LYS A 109 -3.75 1.45 -12.65
C LYS A 109 -3.15 0.07 -12.35
N ARG A 110 -1.84 0.00 -12.10
CA ARG A 110 -1.16 -1.28 -11.83
C ARG A 110 -1.61 -1.89 -10.51
N SER A 111 -1.62 -1.11 -9.43
CA SER A 111 -2.09 -1.56 -8.11
C SER A 111 -3.58 -1.91 -8.17
N LYS A 112 -4.39 -1.10 -8.85
CA LYS A 112 -5.81 -1.36 -9.06
C LYS A 112 -6.06 -2.69 -9.78
N ALA A 113 -5.26 -3.02 -10.79
CA ALA A 113 -5.40 -4.31 -11.49
C ALA A 113 -5.14 -5.52 -10.58
N GLU A 114 -4.20 -5.45 -9.64
CA GLU A 114 -3.99 -6.51 -8.65
C GLU A 114 -5.14 -6.57 -7.62
N MET A 115 -5.66 -5.42 -7.19
CA MET A 115 -6.83 -5.36 -6.30
C MET A 115 -8.06 -5.96 -6.99
N GLU A 116 -8.37 -5.56 -8.22
CA GLU A 116 -9.55 -6.05 -8.95
C GLU A 116 -9.50 -7.57 -9.22
N ALA A 117 -8.31 -8.16 -9.34
CA ALA A 117 -8.17 -9.60 -9.41
C ALA A 117 -8.70 -10.33 -8.16
N LEU A 118 -8.78 -9.64 -7.02
CA LEU A 118 -9.32 -10.17 -5.77
C LEU A 118 -10.85 -10.07 -5.66
N ARG A 119 -11.53 -9.35 -6.56
CA ARG A 119 -12.98 -9.12 -6.46
C ARG A 119 -13.80 -10.41 -6.44
N GLU A 120 -13.38 -11.39 -7.22
CA GLU A 120 -14.02 -12.71 -7.33
C GLU A 120 -13.06 -13.85 -6.95
N ALA A 121 -11.98 -13.53 -6.23
CA ALA A 121 -11.00 -14.51 -5.83
C ALA A 121 -11.56 -15.43 -4.73
N GLU A 122 -11.22 -16.72 -4.82
CA GLU A 122 -11.51 -17.68 -3.75
C GLU A 122 -10.89 -17.19 -2.43
N GLY A 123 -11.66 -17.27 -1.35
CA GLY A 123 -11.22 -16.87 -0.01
C GLY A 123 -11.34 -15.39 0.33
N VAL A 124 -11.72 -14.53 -0.64
CA VAL A 124 -12.16 -13.17 -0.34
C VAL A 124 -13.63 -13.19 0.07
N SER A 125 -13.93 -12.76 1.29
CA SER A 125 -15.27 -12.78 1.87
C SER A 125 -16.10 -11.55 1.48
N LYS A 126 -15.44 -10.39 1.38
CA LYS A 126 -16.08 -9.14 0.99
C LYS A 126 -15.10 -8.31 0.15
N PHE A 127 -15.57 -7.78 -0.97
CA PHE A 127 -14.84 -6.82 -1.77
C PHE A 127 -15.64 -5.52 -1.84
N VAL A 128 -15.03 -4.40 -1.46
CA VAL A 128 -15.67 -3.08 -1.51
C VAL A 128 -14.76 -2.11 -2.25
N GLU A 129 -15.37 -1.24 -3.05
CA GLU A 129 -14.70 -0.08 -3.63
C GLU A 129 -15.13 1.16 -2.86
N VAL A 130 -14.17 1.92 -2.37
CA VAL A 130 -14.40 3.17 -1.63
C VAL A 130 -13.75 4.37 -2.34
N PRO A 131 -14.20 5.61 -2.09
CA PRO A 131 -13.51 6.81 -2.54
C PRO A 131 -12.08 6.87 -2.00
N GLY A 132 -11.18 7.52 -2.73
CA GLY A 132 -9.78 7.67 -2.33
C GLY A 132 -8.78 7.15 -3.35
N ALA A 133 -7.51 7.17 -2.97
CA ALA A 133 -6.41 6.61 -3.75
C ALA A 133 -5.67 5.55 -2.92
N LEU A 134 -4.40 5.74 -2.56
CA LEU A 134 -3.63 4.69 -1.85
C LEU A 134 -3.87 4.65 -0.34
N LEU A 135 -4.34 5.74 0.28
CA LEU A 135 -4.61 5.81 1.72
C LEU A 135 -6.05 6.26 2.02
N PRO A 136 -7.08 5.50 1.58
CA PRO A 136 -8.48 5.87 1.83
C PRO A 136 -8.80 5.99 3.32
N GLN A 137 -8.10 5.26 4.19
CA GLN A 137 -8.27 5.37 5.64
C GLN A 137 -7.78 6.71 6.21
N GLU A 138 -6.91 7.44 5.51
CA GLU A 138 -6.48 8.77 5.94
C GLU A 138 -7.43 9.86 5.43
N GLU A 139 -8.00 9.71 4.23
CA GLU A 139 -8.91 10.69 3.63
C GLU A 139 -10.39 10.50 3.98
N TYR A 140 -10.83 9.24 4.08
CA TYR A 140 -12.22 8.85 4.35
C TYR A 140 -12.30 7.90 5.56
N PRO A 141 -11.73 8.29 6.72
CA PRO A 141 -11.59 7.40 7.87
C PRO A 141 -12.91 6.83 8.38
N ALA A 142 -13.98 7.64 8.42
CA ALA A 142 -15.28 7.21 8.90
C ALA A 142 -15.91 6.13 8.01
N MET A 143 -15.82 6.28 6.69
CA MET A 143 -16.34 5.28 5.75
C MET A 143 -15.55 3.98 5.82
N VAL A 144 -14.21 4.07 5.83
CA VAL A 144 -13.36 2.88 5.97
C VAL A 144 -13.64 2.17 7.31
N ALA A 145 -13.77 2.92 8.40
CA ALA A 145 -14.09 2.35 9.71
C ALA A 145 -15.46 1.65 9.72
N GLU A 146 -16.48 2.24 9.08
CA GLU A 146 -17.81 1.62 8.98
C GLU A 146 -17.76 0.31 8.18
N GLU A 147 -17.08 0.27 7.03
CA GLU A 147 -16.95 -0.96 6.24
C GLU A 147 -16.26 -2.09 7.01
N LEU A 148 -15.20 -1.75 7.75
CA LEU A 148 -14.51 -2.69 8.62
C LEU A 148 -15.39 -3.14 9.78
N TYR A 149 -16.14 -2.22 10.40
CA TYR A 149 -17.04 -2.53 11.50
C TYR A 149 -18.14 -3.50 11.07
N GLN A 150 -18.86 -3.18 9.99
CA GLN A 150 -19.92 -4.06 9.45
C GLN A 150 -19.37 -5.43 9.09
N PHE A 151 -18.20 -5.48 8.44
CA PHE A 151 -17.56 -6.75 8.09
C PHE A 151 -17.23 -7.61 9.32
N LEU A 152 -16.76 -7.00 10.41
CA LEU A 152 -16.48 -7.71 11.65
C LEU A 152 -17.77 -8.24 12.29
N GLN A 153 -18.86 -7.45 12.29
CA GLN A 153 -20.16 -7.92 12.79
C GLN A 153 -20.67 -9.12 11.98
N GLU A 154 -20.67 -9.01 10.65
CA GLU A 154 -21.12 -10.08 9.74
C GLU A 154 -20.27 -11.36 9.87
N SER A 155 -18.96 -11.20 10.09
CA SER A 155 -18.01 -12.32 10.12
C SER A 155 -17.97 -13.05 11.47
N PHE A 156 -18.27 -12.37 12.58
CA PHE A 156 -18.05 -12.91 13.92
C PHE A 156 -19.27 -12.88 14.84
N GLU A 157 -20.28 -12.03 14.60
CA GLU A 157 -21.45 -11.91 15.50
C GLU A 157 -22.63 -12.80 15.09
N VAL A 158 -22.56 -13.51 13.95
CA VAL A 158 -23.63 -14.42 13.47
C VAL A 158 -23.54 -15.85 14.08
N ASN A 159 -22.77 -16.03 15.17
CA ASN A 159 -22.69 -17.29 15.92
C ASN A 159 -23.32 -17.19 17.33
N HIS A 160 -24.56 -16.72 17.42
CA HIS A 160 -25.40 -16.86 18.60
C HIS A 160 -26.78 -17.43 18.26
#